data_AF-C6H4U4-F1
#
_entry.id   AF-C6H4U4-F1
#
_cell.length_a   1.000
_cell.length_b   1.000
_cell.length_c   1.000
_cell.angle_alpha   90.00
_cell.angle_beta   90.00
_cell.angle_gamma   90.00
#
_symmetry.space_group_name_H-M   'P 1'
#
loop_
_entity.id
_entity.type
_entity.pdbx_description
1 polymer ?
#
loop_
_entity_poly.entity_id
_entity_poly.type
_entity_poly.pdbx_seq_one_letter_code
_entity_poly.pdbx_strand_id
1 'polypeptide(L)'
;MIYASGEALSKTLTSEELEHGLLYPDLTRIRDVSVIVARGVIRAAQEAKVDRETGIRDLSDADMDAWIRSKMYAPHSEVASLEREVGILLSSIGRPSYNNNNGWEMVSDEDANDKGAKL
;
A
#
# COMPACT_ATOMS: atom_id res chain seq x y z
N MET A 1 -9.32 -29.25 -10.43
CA MET A 1 -9.41 -27.82 -10.02
C MET A 1 -10.72 -27.50 -9.30
N ILE A 2 -11.91 -27.88 -9.81
CA ILE A 2 -13.21 -27.62 -9.14
C ILE A 2 -13.29 -28.18 -7.71
N TYR A 3 -12.83 -29.42 -7.50
CA TYR A 3 -12.83 -30.02 -6.17
C TYR A 3 -11.91 -29.26 -5.20
N ALA A 4 -10.70 -28.92 -5.64
CA ALA A 4 -9.74 -28.14 -4.86
C ALA A 4 -10.29 -26.75 -4.47
N SER A 5 -11.04 -26.09 -5.37
CA SER A 5 -11.71 -24.83 -5.02
C SER A 5 -12.80 -25.01 -3.97
N GLY A 6 -13.60 -26.09 -4.07
CA GLY A 6 -14.65 -26.37 -3.08
C GLY A 6 -14.07 -26.68 -1.70
N GLU A 7 -13.04 -27.52 -1.65
CA GLU A 7 -12.32 -27.85 -0.42
C GLU A 7 -11.65 -26.61 0.21
N ALA A 8 -10.99 -25.79 -0.60
CA ALA A 8 -10.37 -24.55 -0.11
C ALA A 8 -11.42 -23.58 0.44
N LEU A 9 -12.56 -23.42 -0.24
CA LEU A 9 -13.66 -22.57 0.21
C LEU A 9 -14.24 -23.02 1.55
N SER A 10 -14.52 -24.32 1.71
CA SER A 10 -15.09 -24.83 2.97
C SER A 10 -14.19 -24.60 4.18
N LYS A 11 -12.87 -24.50 3.98
CA LYS A 11 -11.89 -24.22 5.05
C LYS A 11 -11.81 -22.73 5.44
N THR A 12 -12.55 -21.84 4.77
CA THR A 12 -12.53 -20.39 5.06
C THR A 12 -13.63 -19.91 6.01
N LEU A 13 -14.59 -20.78 6.33
CA LEU A 13 -15.64 -20.53 7.33
C LEU A 13 -15.00 -20.32 8.70
N THR A 14 -15.42 -19.26 9.40
CA THR A 14 -15.02 -19.05 10.79
C THR A 14 -15.93 -19.80 11.75
N SER A 15 -15.49 -19.97 12.99
CA SER A 15 -16.28 -20.60 14.04
C SER A 15 -17.60 -19.86 14.26
N GLU A 16 -17.57 -18.53 14.24
CA GLU A 16 -18.76 -17.69 14.41
C GLU A 16 -19.75 -17.93 13.27
N GLU A 17 -19.27 -17.96 12.02
CA GLU A 17 -20.13 -18.23 10.86
C GLU A 17 -20.80 -19.62 10.95
N LEU A 18 -20.08 -20.62 11.42
CA LEU A 18 -20.62 -21.96 11.66
C LEU A 18 -21.65 -21.97 12.80
N GLU A 19 -21.39 -21.26 13.90
CA GLU A 19 -22.33 -21.12 15.03
C GLU A 19 -23.62 -20.40 14.60
N HIS A 20 -23.52 -19.46 13.66
CA HIS A 20 -24.67 -18.80 13.03
C HIS A 20 -25.39 -19.69 12.00
N GLY A 21 -24.92 -20.92 11.76
CA GLY A 21 -25.51 -21.87 10.81
C GLY A 21 -25.26 -21.50 9.35
N LEU A 22 -24.24 -20.68 9.06
CA LEU A 22 -23.89 -20.32 7.69
C LEU A 22 -23.18 -21.47 7.00
N LEU A 23 -23.56 -21.71 5.74
CA LEU A 23 -22.95 -22.73 4.88
C LEU A 23 -21.80 -22.16 4.02
N TYR A 24 -21.72 -20.83 3.94
CA TYR A 24 -20.72 -20.12 3.16
C TYR A 24 -20.18 -18.93 3.96
N PRO A 25 -18.93 -18.51 3.71
CA PRO A 25 -18.38 -17.31 4.32
C PRO A 25 -19.20 -16.07 3.99
N ASP A 26 -19.13 -15.06 4.86
CA ASP A 26 -19.70 -13.75 4.60
C ASP A 26 -19.15 -13.15 3.29
N LEU A 27 -20.06 -12.64 2.46
CA LEU A 27 -19.77 -11.95 1.20
C LEU A 27 -18.88 -10.73 1.39
N THR A 28 -18.91 -10.06 2.55
CA THR A 28 -18.03 -8.93 2.85
C THR A 28 -16.55 -9.32 2.79
N ARG A 29 -16.22 -10.59 3.04
CA ARG A 29 -14.86 -11.16 3.05
C ARG A 29 -14.47 -11.83 1.73
N ILE A 30 -15.31 -11.74 0.69
CA ILE A 30 -15.12 -12.52 -0.55
C ILE A 30 -13.74 -12.33 -1.19
N ARG A 31 -13.15 -11.14 -1.07
CA ARG A 31 -11.81 -10.85 -1.61
C ARG A 31 -10.72 -11.62 -0.86
N ASP A 32 -10.79 -11.69 0.46
CA ASP A 32 -9.84 -12.46 1.26
C ASP A 32 -10.03 -13.96 1.08
N VAL A 33 -11.29 -14.43 1.06
CA VAL A 33 -11.64 -15.81 0.76
C VAL A 33 -11.11 -16.23 -0.61
N SER A 34 -11.22 -15.36 -1.62
CA SER A 34 -10.71 -15.62 -2.97
C SER A 34 -9.20 -15.85 -3.00
N VAL A 35 -8.42 -15.22 -2.12
CA VAL A 35 -6.97 -15.47 -2.02
C VAL A 35 -6.70 -16.91 -1.59
N ILE A 36 -7.41 -17.38 -0.55
CA ILE A 36 -7.26 -18.74 -0.02
C ILE A 36 -7.69 -19.79 -1.07
N VAL A 37 -8.80 -19.55 -1.76
CA VAL A 37 -9.29 -20.42 -2.82
C VAL A 37 -8.30 -20.47 -3.99
N ALA A 38 -7.79 -19.31 -4.42
CA ALA A 38 -6.80 -19.23 -5.48
C ALA A 38 -5.51 -19.98 -5.10
N ARG A 39 -5.01 -19.82 -3.87
CA ARG A 39 -3.88 -20.59 -3.34
C ARG A 39 -4.15 -22.09 -3.44
N GLY A 40 -5.30 -22.56 -2.97
CA GLY A 40 -5.67 -23.99 -3.03
C GLY A 40 -5.66 -24.55 -4.46
N VAL A 41 -6.20 -23.80 -5.42
CA VAL A 41 -6.19 -24.18 -6.84
C VAL A 41 -4.78 -24.15 -7.43
N ILE A 42 -3.96 -23.14 -7.10
CA ILE A 42 -2.57 -23.04 -7.55
C ILE A 42 -1.75 -24.23 -7.04
N ARG A 43 -1.86 -24.57 -5.75
CA ARG A 43 -1.15 -25.73 -5.18
C ARG A 43 -1.57 -27.04 -5.85
N ALA A 44 -2.88 -27.25 -6.07
CA ALA A 44 -3.36 -28.41 -6.78
C ALA A 44 -2.87 -28.46 -8.24
N ALA A 45 -2.76 -27.31 -8.91
CA ALA A 45 -2.23 -27.23 -10.27
C ALA A 45 -0.72 -27.53 -10.33
N GLN A 46 0.04 -27.06 -9.34
CA GLN A 46 1.47 -27.34 -9.17
C GLN A 46 1.72 -28.83 -8.95
N GLU A 47 0.95 -29.45 -8.05
CA GLU A 47 1.03 -30.89 -7.78
C GLU A 47 0.73 -31.73 -9.03
N ALA A 48 -0.31 -31.35 -9.77
CA ALA A 48 -0.70 -31.99 -11.02
C ALA A 48 0.23 -31.65 -12.21
N LYS A 49 1.22 -30.76 -12.03
CA LYS A 49 2.16 -30.28 -13.06
C LYS A 49 1.47 -29.66 -14.28
N VAL A 50 0.35 -28.99 -14.07
CA VAL A 50 -0.40 -28.27 -15.11
C VAL A 50 -0.23 -26.75 -15.02
N ASP A 51 0.51 -26.27 -14.03
CA ASP A 51 0.89 -24.87 -13.87
C ASP A 51 1.96 -24.45 -14.90
N ARG A 52 1.88 -23.20 -15.35
CA ARG A 52 2.85 -22.61 -16.29
C ARG A 52 3.86 -21.71 -15.60
N GLU A 53 3.48 -21.09 -14.49
CA GLU A 53 4.32 -20.19 -13.72
C GLU A 53 5.09 -21.00 -12.67
N THR A 54 6.30 -21.42 -13.01
CA THR A 54 7.11 -22.26 -12.12
C THR A 54 7.82 -21.46 -11.04
N GLY A 55 7.98 -20.14 -11.20
CA GLY A 55 8.73 -19.27 -10.28
C GLY A 55 8.08 -19.11 -8.90
N ILE A 56 6.85 -19.58 -8.74
CA ILE A 56 6.08 -19.44 -7.50
C ILE A 56 5.92 -20.76 -6.72
N ARG A 57 6.53 -21.85 -7.18
CA ARG A 57 6.37 -23.18 -6.55
C ARG A 57 6.94 -23.24 -5.14
N ASP A 58 8.07 -22.59 -4.94
CA ASP A 58 8.81 -22.61 -3.66
C ASP A 58 8.35 -21.53 -2.67
N LEU A 59 7.34 -20.72 -3.02
CA LEU A 59 6.78 -19.74 -2.10
C LEU A 59 6.13 -20.44 -0.90
N SER A 60 6.28 -19.85 0.29
CA SER A 60 5.47 -20.22 1.44
C SER A 60 3.99 -19.87 1.20
N ASP A 61 3.08 -20.39 2.00
CA ASP A 61 1.66 -20.05 1.85
C ASP A 61 1.37 -18.57 2.13
N ALA A 62 2.14 -17.93 3.01
CA ALA A 62 2.05 -16.49 3.26
C ALA A 62 2.57 -15.66 2.08
N ASP A 63 3.70 -16.07 1.49
CA ASP A 63 4.26 -15.41 0.32
C ASP A 63 3.39 -15.62 -0.92
N MET A 64 2.77 -16.79 -1.04
CA MET A 64 1.79 -17.08 -2.09
C MET A 64 0.57 -16.18 -1.95
N ASP A 65 0.04 -15.99 -0.73
CA ASP A 65 -1.07 -15.08 -0.49
C ASP A 65 -0.71 -13.64 -0.85
N ALA A 66 0.49 -13.18 -0.47
CA ALA A 66 1.00 -11.86 -0.83
C ALA A 66 1.15 -11.70 -2.35
N TRP A 67 1.68 -12.72 -3.02
CA TRP A 67 1.82 -12.76 -4.47
C TRP A 67 0.46 -12.68 -5.15
N ILE A 68 -0.52 -13.49 -4.72
CA ILE A 68 -1.90 -13.46 -5.26
C ILE A 68 -2.49 -12.06 -5.07
N ARG A 69 -2.40 -11.48 -3.87
CA ARG A 69 -2.90 -10.12 -3.58
C ARG A 69 -2.28 -9.07 -4.49
N SER A 70 -0.98 -9.18 -4.79
CA SER A 70 -0.29 -8.27 -5.73
C SER A 70 -0.82 -8.35 -7.16
N LYS A 71 -1.45 -9.46 -7.54
CA LYS A 71 -2.05 -9.69 -8.87
C LYS A 71 -3.56 -9.43 -8.90
N MET A 72 -4.20 -9.22 -7.75
CA MET A 72 -5.62 -8.92 -7.70
C MET A 72 -5.92 -7.52 -8.23
N TYR A 73 -7.01 -7.38 -8.97
CA TYR A 73 -7.52 -6.08 -9.42
C TYR A 73 -7.87 -5.17 -8.22
N ALA A 74 -7.33 -3.96 -8.19
CA ALA A 74 -7.60 -2.95 -7.16
C ALA A 74 -8.44 -1.81 -7.77
N PRO A 75 -9.73 -1.67 -7.43
CA PRO A 75 -10.63 -0.74 -8.11
C PRO A 75 -10.32 0.75 -7.89
N HIS A 76 -9.52 1.10 -6.89
CA HIS A 76 -9.21 2.48 -6.53
C HIS A 76 -7.73 2.83 -6.72
N SER A 77 -6.92 1.94 -7.33
CA SER A 77 -5.48 2.19 -7.51
C SER A 77 -5.20 3.35 -8.46
N GLU A 78 -6.02 3.51 -9.50
CA GLU A 78 -5.86 4.60 -10.47
C GLU A 78 -6.08 5.96 -9.81
N VAL A 79 -7.16 6.11 -9.05
CA VAL A 79 -7.47 7.36 -8.32
C VAL A 79 -6.34 7.70 -7.34
N ALA A 80 -5.86 6.73 -6.56
CA ALA A 80 -4.76 6.95 -5.63
C ALA A 80 -3.44 7.34 -6.33
N SER A 81 -3.20 6.81 -7.54
CA SER A 81 -2.03 7.18 -8.34
C SER A 81 -2.12 8.62 -8.86
N LEU A 82 -3.32 9.03 -9.31
CA LEU A 82 -3.61 10.38 -9.77
C LEU A 82 -3.48 11.39 -8.63
N GLU A 83 -4.05 11.12 -7.46
CA GLU A 83 -3.93 11.99 -6.28
C GLU A 83 -2.46 12.20 -5.88
N ARG A 84 -1.64 11.14 -5.96
CA ARG A 84 -0.21 11.21 -5.67
C ARG A 84 0.53 12.06 -6.71
N GLU A 85 0.23 11.88 -8.00
CA GLU A 85 0.82 12.67 -9.08
C GLU A 85 0.47 14.16 -8.95
N VAL A 86 -0.80 14.47 -8.69
CA VAL A 86 -1.28 15.84 -8.46
C VAL A 86 -0.60 16.47 -7.25
N GLY A 87 -0.45 15.73 -6.15
CA GLY A 87 0.26 16.20 -4.96
C GLY A 87 1.73 16.55 -5.24
N ILE A 88 2.43 15.75 -6.05
CA ILE A 88 3.80 16.03 -6.49
C ILE A 88 3.84 17.33 -7.29
N LEU A 89 2.95 17.49 -8.28
CA LEU A 89 2.88 18.68 -9.11
C LEU A 89 2.62 19.95 -8.28
N LEU A 90 1.64 19.92 -7.37
CA LEU A 90 1.34 21.05 -6.47
C LEU A 90 2.54 21.43 -5.59
N SER A 91 3.25 20.44 -5.05
CA SER A 91 4.44 20.69 -4.22
C SER A 91 5.61 21.29 -5.00
N SER A 92 5.69 21.01 -6.31
CA SER A 92 6.71 21.57 -7.19
C SER A 92 6.45 23.04 -7.55
N ILE A 93 5.19 23.45 -7.60
CA ILE A 93 4.76 24.83 -7.92
C ILE A 93 4.94 25.76 -6.70
N GLY A 94 4.79 25.23 -5.48
CA GLY A 94 4.79 26.01 -4.24
C GLY A 94 6.16 26.42 -3.68
N ARG A 95 7.29 26.16 -4.36
CA ARG A 95 8.61 26.69 -3.95
C ARG A 95 8.91 27.97 -4.75
N PRO A 96 8.83 29.18 -4.14
CA PRO A 96 9.50 30.33 -4.72
C PRO A 96 11.00 30.04 -4.68
N SER A 97 11.63 29.98 -5.84
CA SER A 97 13.08 30.13 -5.93
C SER A 97 13.43 31.55 -5.47
N TYR A 98 13.61 31.73 -4.17
CA TYR A 98 14.33 32.90 -3.66
C TYR A 98 15.81 32.67 -3.99
N ASN A 99 16.18 33.08 -5.20
CA ASN A 99 17.57 33.30 -5.58
C ASN A 99 18.06 34.54 -4.80
N ASN A 100 18.44 34.36 -3.54
CA ASN A 100 18.94 35.45 -2.70
C ASN A 100 20.43 35.64 -3.01
N ASN A 101 20.71 36.28 -4.14
CA ASN A 101 22.04 36.66 -4.55
C ASN A 101 22.04 38.14 -4.90
N ASN A 102 21.89 39.01 -3.88
CA ASN A 102 22.24 40.43 -3.95
C ASN A 102 22.55 40.90 -2.53
N GLY A 103 23.85 40.95 -2.22
CA GLY A 103 24.36 41.53 -0.99
C GLY A 103 24.19 43.05 -1.00
N TRP A 104 23.51 43.57 0.02
CA TRP A 104 23.65 44.96 0.45
C TRP A 104 24.14 44.95 1.90
N GLU A 105 25.35 45.48 2.03
CA GLU A 105 26.14 45.68 3.24
C GLU A 105 25.39 46.66 4.16
N MET A 106 25.00 46.21 5.35
CA MET A 106 24.57 47.12 6.42
C MET A 106 25.82 47.71 7.05
N VAL A 107 26.17 48.94 6.65
CA VAL A 107 27.17 49.77 7.33
C VAL A 107 26.62 50.14 8.70
N SER A 108 27.30 49.67 9.75
CA SER A 108 27.08 50.13 11.13
C SER A 108 27.90 51.40 11.36
N ASP A 109 27.24 52.55 11.45
CA ASP A 109 27.85 53.79 11.94
C ASP A 109 27.96 53.72 13.48
N GLU A 110 29.20 53.69 13.96
CA GLU A 110 29.58 54.00 15.34
C GLU A 110 29.47 55.50 15.57
N ASP A 111 28.64 55.94 16.53
CA ASP A 111 28.75 57.28 17.10
C ASP A 111 29.13 57.21 18.58
N ALA A 112 30.24 57.89 18.86
CA ALA A 112 30.97 57.89 20.11
C ALA A 112 30.31 58.79 21.17
N ASN A 113 30.20 58.23 22.39
CA ASN A 113 30.44 58.88 23.68
C ASN A 113 30.07 60.38 23.80
N ASP A 114 28.98 60.69 24.49
CA ASP A 114 28.91 61.86 25.37
C ASP A 114 28.41 61.51 26.77
N LYS A 115 29.07 62.13 27.74
CA LYS A 115 29.13 61.80 29.15
C LYS A 115 28.16 62.68 29.94
N GLY A 116 27.32 62.04 30.76
CA GLY A 116 27.03 62.44 32.14
C GLY A 116 26.16 63.70 32.41
N ALA A 117 25.04 63.48 33.11
CA ALA A 117 24.56 64.26 34.27
C ALA A 117 23.27 63.59 34.79
N LYS A 118 23.29 62.90 35.94
CA LYS A 118 22.88 63.40 37.27
C LYS A 118 21.46 64.00 37.34
N LEU A 119 20.48 63.20 37.77
CA LEU A 119 19.81 63.18 39.09
C LEU A 119 18.47 62.46 38.97
#